data_AF-A0A059Y401-F1
#
_entry.id   AF-A0A059Y401-F1
#
_cell.length_a   1.000
_cell.length_b   1.000
_cell.length_c   1.000
_cell.angle_alpha   90.00
_cell.angle_beta   90.00
_cell.angle_gamma   90.00
#
_symmetry.space_group_name_H-M   'P 1'
#
loop_
_entity.id
_entity.type
_entity.pdbx_description
1 polymer ?
#
loop_
_entity_poly.entity_id
_entity_poly.type
_entity_poly.pdbx_seq_one_letter_code
_entity_poly.pdbx_strand_id
1 'polypeptide(L)' 'MDSNGEWFLFLHILKEVVHFFIYLKEKEVAVPIGQKLLEVDKWIETNKETFFIPRGYSKEKWIEELRTWIKESI' A
#
# COMPACT_ATOMS: atom_id res chain seq x y z
N MET A 1 11.57 17.08 10.16
CA MET A 1 11.62 16.73 8.72
C MET A 1 11.20 17.98 7.95
N ASP A 2 11.80 18.24 6.80
CA ASP A 2 11.36 19.35 5.94
C ASP A 2 9.99 18.97 5.36
N SER A 3 9.02 19.90 5.36
CA SER A 3 7.61 19.62 5.01
C SER A 3 7.46 18.98 3.63
N ASN A 4 8.37 19.31 2.72
CA ASN A 4 8.45 18.73 1.38
C ASN A 4 8.71 17.21 1.38
N GLY A 5 9.50 16.70 2.32
CA GLY A 5 9.80 15.27 2.43
C GLY A 5 8.60 14.46 2.92
N GLU A 6 7.79 15.04 3.80
CA GLU A 6 6.56 14.43 4.31
C GLU A 6 5.46 14.39 3.25
N TRP A 7 5.29 15.48 2.48
CA TRP A 7 4.37 15.51 1.35
C TRP A 7 4.75 14.50 0.26
N PHE A 8 6.04 14.38 -0.04
CA PHE A 8 6.53 13.39 -1.01
C PHE A 8 6.19 11.96 -0.57
N LEU A 9 6.45 11.62 0.70
CA LEU A 9 6.12 10.31 1.27
C LEU A 9 4.62 10.03 1.19
N PHE A 10 3.80 11.00 1.60
CA PHE A 10 2.34 10.88 1.56
C PHE A 10 1.82 10.60 0.15
N LEU A 11 2.32 11.31 -0.87
CA LEU A 11 1.90 11.09 -2.25
C LEU A 11 2.23 9.69 -2.76
N HIS A 12 3.38 9.14 -2.35
CA HIS A 12 3.75 7.78 -2.71
C HIS A 12 2.87 6.73 -2.01
N ILE A 13 2.55 6.92 -0.72
CA ILE A 13 1.60 6.05 0.00
C ILE A 13 0.24 6.11 -0.68
N LEU A 14 -0.27 7.31 -0.95
CA LEU A 14 -1.57 7.52 -1.60
C LEU A 14 -1.64 6.82 -2.97
N LYS A 15 -0.58 6.89 -3.76
CA LYS A 15 -0.47 6.20 -5.05
C LYS A 15 -0.62 4.68 -4.89
N GLU A 16 0.11 4.08 -3.95
CA GLU A 16 0.06 2.63 -3.73
C GLU A 16 -1.29 2.18 -3.16
N VAL A 17 -1.91 2.99 -2.29
CA VAL A 17 -3.28 2.74 -1.81
C VAL A 17 -4.28 2.76 -2.97
N VAL A 18 -4.18 3.71 -3.90
CA VAL A 18 -5.03 3.74 -5.10
C VAL A 18 -4.83 2.51 -5.98
N HIS A 19 -3.58 2.08 -6.20
CA HIS A 19 -3.30 0.84 -6.93
C HIS A 19 -3.92 -0.39 -6.27
N PHE A 20 -3.87 -0.46 -4.94
CA PHE A 20 -4.52 -1.53 -4.20
C PHE A 20 -6.04 -1.50 -4.35
N PHE A 21 -6.68 -0.32 -4.31
CA PHE A 21 -8.12 -0.22 -4.55
C PHE A 21 -8.53 -0.59 -5.99
N ILE A 22 -7.69 -0.29 -6.99
CA ILE A 22 -7.90 -0.75 -8.37
C ILE A 22 -7.84 -2.28 -8.42
N TYR A 23 -6.81 -2.89 -7.82
CA TYR A 23 -6.68 -4.34 -7.70
C TYR A 23 -7.90 -4.96 -7.00
N LEU A 24 -8.38 -4.38 -5.90
CA LEU A 24 -9.58 -4.85 -5.22
C LEU A 24 -10.82 -4.72 -6.11
N LYS A 25 -10.97 -3.64 -6.87
CA LYS A 25 -12.11 -3.45 -7.78
C LYS A 25 -12.14 -4.49 -8.90
N GLU A 26 -10.98 -4.85 -9.46
CA GLU A 26 -10.86 -5.95 -10.42
C GLU A 26 -11.26 -7.31 -9.79
N LYS A 27 -11.02 -7.44 -8.48
CA LYS A 27 -11.33 -8.62 -7.66
C LYS A 27 -12.72 -8.61 -7.02
N GLU A 28 -13.44 -7.49 -6.98
CA GLU A 28 -14.67 -7.31 -6.17
C GLU A 28 -15.83 -8.20 -6.64
N VAL A 29 -15.77 -8.74 -7.86
CA VAL A 29 -16.69 -9.80 -8.30
C VAL A 29 -16.47 -11.12 -7.53
N ALA A 30 -15.34 -11.28 -6.82
CA ALA A 30 -14.88 -12.54 -6.23
C ALA A 30 -14.56 -12.51 -4.71
N VAL A 31 -14.55 -11.34 -4.02
CA VAL A 31 -14.02 -11.25 -2.65
C VAL A 31 -14.97 -10.53 -1.67
N PRO A 32 -15.50 -11.22 -0.64
CA PRO A 32 -16.26 -10.61 0.46
C PRO A 32 -15.45 -9.60 1.29
N ILE A 33 -16.12 -8.66 1.96
CA ILE A 33 -15.50 -7.60 2.79
C ILE A 33 -14.49 -8.17 3.81
N GLY A 34 -14.83 -9.26 4.50
CA GLY A 34 -13.94 -9.90 5.49
C GLY A 34 -12.67 -10.53 4.90
N GLN A 35 -12.62 -10.76 3.58
CA GLN A 35 -11.44 -11.25 2.88
C GLN A 35 -10.55 -10.12 2.31
N LYS A 36 -11.04 -8.86 2.30
CA LYS A 36 -10.26 -7.71 1.79
C LYS A 36 -8.95 -7.51 2.55
N LEU A 37 -8.94 -7.74 3.87
CA LEU A 37 -7.72 -7.68 4.70
C LEU A 37 -6.67 -8.73 4.31
N LEU A 38 -7.09 -9.93 3.90
CA LEU A 38 -6.18 -10.99 3.44
C LEU A 38 -5.62 -10.67 2.04
N GLU A 39 -6.41 -10.01 1.20
CA GLU A 39 -5.95 -9.56 -0.11
C GLU A 39 -4.89 -8.44 0.00
N VAL A 40 -4.87 -7.64 1.08
CA VAL A 40 -3.77 -6.68 1.34
C VAL A 40 -2.44 -7.39 1.40
N ASP A 41 -2.32 -8.42 2.24
CA ASP A 41 -1.03 -9.12 2.45
C ASP A 41 -0.58 -9.85 1.18
N LYS A 42 -1.51 -10.44 0.41
CA LYS A 42 -1.20 -11.04 -0.90
C LYS A 42 -0.75 -10.02 -1.93
N TRP A 43 -1.43 -8.88 -2.01
CA TRP A 43 -1.08 -7.82 -2.96
C TRP A 43 0.30 -7.25 -2.65
N ILE A 44 0.60 -7.00 -1.37
CA ILE A 44 1.92 -6.55 -0.92
C ILE A 44 2.99 -7.58 -1.29
N GLU A 45 2.78 -8.86 -0.99
CA GLU A 45 3.77 -9.90 -1.30
C GLU A 45 4.02 -10.05 -2.80
N THR A 46 2.99 -9.85 -3.62
CA THR A 46 3.09 -9.91 -5.09
C THR A 46 3.85 -8.71 -5.67
N ASN A 47 3.70 -7.52 -5.06
CA ASN A 47 4.23 -6.26 -5.61
C ASN A 47 5.44 -5.70 -4.83
N LYS A 48 5.90 -6.37 -3.76
CA LYS A 48 6.99 -5.84 -2.91
C LYS A 48 8.28 -5.52 -3.64
N GLU A 49 8.56 -6.18 -4.77
CA GLU A 49 9.75 -5.92 -5.59
C GLU A 49 9.57 -4.73 -6.56
N THR A 50 8.34 -4.30 -6.81
CA THR A 50 8.02 -3.21 -7.74
C THR A 50 7.71 -1.89 -7.04
N PHE A 51 7.56 -1.92 -5.71
CA PHE A 51 7.30 -0.71 -4.94
C PHE A 51 8.43 0.30 -5.04
N PHE A 52 8.04 1.56 -5.19
CA PHE A 52 8.95 2.67 -4.99
C PHE A 52 9.34 2.75 -3.51
N ILE A 53 10.65 2.71 -3.22
CA ILE A 53 11.18 2.90 -1.87
C ILE A 53 11.70 4.33 -1.75
N PRO A 54 11.12 5.18 -0.88
CA PRO A 54 11.62 6.53 -0.65
C PRO A 54 13.08 6.53 -0.18
N ARG A 55 13.84 7.55 -0.59
CA ARG A 55 15.24 7.70 -0.17
C ARG A 55 15.32 7.84 1.36
N GLY A 56 16.13 7.00 2.00
CA GLY A 56 16.29 6.99 3.46
C GLY A 56 15.32 6.06 4.21
N TYR A 57 14.46 5.35 3.48
CA TYR A 57 13.64 4.26 4.04
C TYR A 57 14.27 2.90 3.74
N SER A 58 14.18 1.98 4.70
CA SER A 58 14.38 0.57 4.41
C SER A 58 13.13 0.01 3.75
N LYS A 59 13.31 -1.01 2.90
CA LYS A 59 12.21 -1.67 2.18
C LYS A 59 11.20 -2.27 3.16
N GLU A 60 11.69 -2.88 4.23
CA GLU A 60 10.88 -3.52 5.26
C GLU A 60 10.00 -2.51 5.98
N LYS A 61 10.59 -1.38 6.41
CA LYS A 61 9.86 -0.31 7.10
C LYS A 61 8.81 0.32 6.19
N TRP A 62 9.15 0.56 4.93
CA TRP A 62 8.22 1.08 3.93
C TRP A 62 7.02 0.14 3.71
N ILE A 63 7.27 -1.17 3.55
CA ILE A 63 6.23 -2.17 3.36
C ILE A 63 5.33 -2.28 4.61
N GLU A 64 5.91 -2.19 5.82
CA GLU A 64 5.16 -2.21 7.07
C GLU A 64 4.23 -1.00 7.19
N GLU A 65 4.74 0.21 6.93
CA GLU A 65 3.92 1.43 6.93
C GLU A 65 2.81 1.36 5.88
N LEU A 66 3.13 0.94 4.65
CA LEU A 66 2.15 0.78 3.57
C LEU A 66 1.06 -0.24 3.94
N ARG A 67 1.44 -1.37 4.54
CA ARG A 67 0.49 -2.40 5.02
C ARG A 67 -0.50 -1.82 6.03
N THR A 68 0.01 -1.07 7.00
CA THR A 68 -0.83 -0.45 8.05
C THR A 68 -1.80 0.55 7.44
N TRP A 69 -1.30 1.46 6.58
CA TRP A 69 -2.13 2.47 5.92
C TRP A 69 -3.26 1.87 5.09
N ILE A 70 -2.97 0.83 4.29
CA ILE A 70 -3.99 0.15 3.49
C ILE A 70 -5.03 -0.52 4.39
N LYS A 71 -4.61 -1.23 5.44
CA LYS A 71 -5.53 -1.93 6.35
C LYS A 71 -6.42 -0.97 7.14
N GLU A 72 -5.91 0.19 7.54
CA GLU A 72 -6.68 1.24 8.22
C GLU A 72 -7.65 1.99 7.29
N SER A 73 -7.47 1.88 5.97
CA SER A 73 -8.32 2.54 4.96
C SER A 73 -9.50 1.68 4.47
N ILE A 74 -9.62 0.42 4.91
CA ILE A 74 -10.67 -0.54 4.54
C ILE A 74 -11.69 -0.65 5.67
#